data_AF-A0A8T5XUC5-F1
#
_entry.id   AF-A0A8T5XUC5-F1
#
_cell.length_a   1.000
_cell.length_b   1.000
_cell.length_c   1.000
_cell.angle_alpha   90.00
_cell.angle_beta   90.00
_cell.angle_gamma   90.00
#
_symmetry.space_group_name_H-M   'P 1'
#
loop_
_entity.id
_entity.type
_entity.pdbx_description
1 polymer ?
#
loop_
_entity_poly.entity_id
_entity_poly.type
_entity_poly.pdbx_seq_one_letter_code
_entity_poly.pdbx_strand_id
1 'polypeptide(L)' 'MTLNLNVEYLREILNTRGWSERQFALKTGLSSSTVSRILNKKRGVGAKTLLAIREALKDIPLEKLFFIN' A
#
# COMPACT_ATOMS: atom_id res chain seq x y z
N MET A 1 -2.49 -8.90 18.00
CA MET A 1 -2.39 -7.56 17.41
C MET A 1 -1.67 -7.68 16.09
N THR A 2 -2.37 -7.42 14.98
CA THR A 2 -1.80 -7.49 13.63
C THR A 2 -1.81 -6.10 13.01
N LEU A 3 -0.69 -5.69 12.41
CA LEU A 3 -0.61 -4.44 11.66
C LEU A 3 -1.22 -4.66 10.26
N ASN A 4 -2.22 -3.86 9.92
CA ASN A 4 -2.94 -3.93 8.65
C ASN A 4 -2.78 -2.65 7.86
N LEU A 5 -2.86 -2.77 6.54
CA LEU A 5 -2.86 -1.64 5.61
C LEU A 5 -4.28 -1.11 5.44
N ASN A 6 -4.43 0.21 5.54
CA ASN A 6 -5.65 0.92 5.17
C ASN A 6 -5.74 1.03 3.64
N VAL A 7 -6.37 0.05 3.01
CA VAL A 7 -6.45 -0.07 1.54
C VAL A 7 -7.26 1.08 0.93
N GLU A 8 -8.31 1.53 1.61
CA GLU A 8 -9.15 2.64 1.21
C GLU A 8 -8.36 3.93 1.16
N TYR A 9 -7.64 4.25 2.24
CA TYR A 9 -6.78 5.44 2.26
C TYR A 9 -5.63 5.34 1.24
N LEU A 10 -5.07 4.14 1.05
CA LEU A 10 -4.07 3.93 -0.01
C LEU A 10 -4.66 4.28 -1.40
N ARG A 11 -5.88 3.85 -1.72
CA ARG A 11 -6.54 4.19 -2.99
C ARG A 11 -6.72 5.70 -3.15
N GLU A 12 -7.12 6.41 -2.10
CA GLU A 12 -7.22 7.87 -2.12
C GLU A 12 -5.87 8.50 -2.45
N ILE A 13 -4.79 8.08 -1.79
CA ILE A 13 -3.43 8.56 -2.08
C ILE A 13 -3.03 8.31 -3.54
N LEU A 14 -3.30 7.12 -4.07
CA LEU A 14 -2.99 6.81 -5.48
C LEU A 14 -3.78 7.72 -6.43
N ASN A 15 -5.07 7.94 -6.16
CA ASN A 15 -5.92 8.81 -6.96
C ASN A 15 -5.45 10.27 -6.91
N THR A 16 -5.20 10.82 -5.71
CA THR A 16 -4.72 12.19 -5.52
C THR A 16 -3.38 12.43 -6.22
N ARG A 17 -2.50 11.43 -6.27
CA ARG A 17 -1.21 11.52 -6.96
C ARG A 17 -1.28 11.20 -8.47
N GLY A 18 -2.45 10.82 -8.98
CA GLY A 18 -2.62 10.37 -10.36
C GLY A 18 -1.82 9.09 -10.69
N TRP A 19 -1.61 8.22 -9.70
CA TRP A 19 -0.85 6.99 -9.87
C TRP A 19 -1.76 5.82 -10.21
N SER A 20 -1.51 5.20 -11.37
CA SER A 20 -2.05 3.88 -11.68
C SER A 20 -1.46 2.79 -10.76
N GLU A 21 -2.17 1.65 -10.64
CA GLU A 21 -1.65 0.48 -9.91
C GLU A 21 -0.28 0.04 -10.42
N ARG A 22 -0.03 0.15 -11.73
CA ARG A 22 1.26 -0.16 -12.36
C ARG A 22 2.35 0.79 -11.91
N GLN A 23 2.09 2.10 -11.89
CA GLN A 23 3.07 3.08 -11.38
C GLN A 23 3.36 2.85 -9.89
N PHE A 24 2.34 2.50 -9.11
CA PHE A 24 2.54 2.16 -7.71
C PHE A 24 3.37 0.88 -7.52
N ALA A 25 3.13 -0.15 -8.35
CA ALA A 25 3.96 -1.35 -8.38
C ALA A 25 5.44 -1.04 -8.65
N LEU A 26 5.71 -0.17 -9.62
CA LEU A 26 7.08 0.29 -9.91
C LEU A 26 7.70 1.04 -8.73
N LYS A 27 6.94 1.93 -8.07
CA LYS A 27 7.44 2.72 -6.93
C LYS A 27 7.73 1.89 -5.68
N THR A 28 6.99 0.81 -5.50
CA THR A 28 7.16 -0.13 -4.36
C THR A 28 8.13 -1.27 -4.68
N GLY A 29 8.47 -1.48 -5.95
CA GLY A 29 9.20 -2.67 -6.41
C GLY A 29 8.40 -3.97 -6.31
N LEU A 30 7.08 -3.89 -6.09
CA LEU A 30 6.20 -5.05 -6.03
C LEU A 30 5.73 -5.43 -7.44
N SER A 31 5.33 -6.69 -7.64
CA SER A 31 4.67 -7.08 -8.88
C SER A 31 3.27 -6.47 -8.99
N SER A 32 2.82 -6.17 -10.21
CA SER A 32 1.45 -5.67 -10.46
C SER A 32 0.38 -6.60 -9.88
N SER A 33 0.60 -7.93 -9.94
CA SER A 33 -0.31 -8.92 -9.36
C SER A 33 -0.35 -8.87 -7.83
N THR A 34 0.74 -8.50 -7.17
CA THR A 34 0.77 -8.30 -5.71
C THR A 34 0.01 -7.04 -5.34
N VAL A 35 0.28 -5.92 -6.02
CA VAL A 35 -0.45 -4.67 -5.83
C VAL A 35 -1.94 -4.86 -6.02
N SER A 36 -2.36 -5.47 -7.13
CA SER A 36 -3.78 -5.69 -7.43
C SER A 36 -4.45 -6.55 -6.36
N ARG A 37 -3.80 -7.62 -5.86
CA ARG A 37 -4.37 -8.45 -4.78
C ARG A 37 -4.49 -7.70 -3.46
N ILE A 38 -3.55 -6.82 -3.14
CA ILE A 38 -3.61 -5.96 -1.94
C ILE A 38 -4.77 -4.96 -2.07
N LEU A 39 -4.84 -4.23 -3.18
CA LEU A 39 -5.86 -3.21 -3.42
C LEU A 39 -7.28 -3.78 -3.50
N ASN A 40 -7.41 -5.06 -3.86
CA ASN A 40 -8.67 -5.81 -3.85
C ASN A 40 -8.91 -6.60 -2.56
N LYS A 41 -8.11 -6.38 -1.51
CA LYS A 41 -8.22 -7.06 -0.20
C LYS A 41 -8.16 -8.59 -0.26
N LYS A 42 -7.62 -9.16 -1.34
CA LYS A 42 -7.45 -10.62 -1.53
C LYS A 42 -6.17 -11.15 -0.88
N ARG A 43 -5.32 -10.27 -0.36
CA ARG A 43 -4.05 -10.61 0.28
C ARG A 43 -3.72 -9.61 1.39
N GLY A 44 -3.42 -10.12 2.59
CA GLY A 44 -2.86 -9.33 3.69
C GLY A 44 -1.41 -8.91 3.42
N VAL A 45 -0.89 -7.97 4.22
CA VAL A 45 0.38 -7.31 3.94
C VAL A 45 1.42 -7.78 4.95
N GLY A 46 2.41 -8.57 4.48
CA GLY A 46 3.53 -9.00 5.33
C GLY A 46 4.58 -7.91 5.51
N ALA A 47 5.50 -8.08 6.46
CA ALA A 47 6.52 -7.10 6.84
C ALA A 47 7.29 -6.50 5.65
N LYS A 48 7.76 -7.33 4.70
CA LYS A 48 8.48 -6.85 3.51
C LYS A 48 7.63 -5.93 2.63
N THR A 49 6.35 -6.24 2.49
CA THR A 49 5.42 -5.45 1.68
C THR A 49 5.04 -4.15 2.40
N LEU A 50 4.87 -4.18 3.72
CA LEU A 50 4.66 -2.99 4.53
C LEU A 50 5.83 -2.01 4.38
N LEU A 51 7.07 -2.50 4.49
CA LEU A 51 8.28 -1.70 4.30
C LEU A 51 8.34 -1.09 2.89
N ALA A 52 8.08 -1.90 1.85
CA ALA A 52 8.05 -1.40 0.47
C ALA A 52 7.01 -0.29 0.25
N ILE A 53 5.81 -0.43 0.82
CA ILE A 53 4.77 0.60 0.76
C ILE A 53 5.19 1.84 1.56
N ARG A 54 5.77 1.66 2.75
CA ARG A 54 6.25 2.74 3.61
C ARG A 54 7.31 3.57 2.91
N GLU A 55 8.27 2.95 2.24
CA GLU A 55 9.32 3.65 1.50
C GLU A 55 8.75 4.44 0.31
N ALA A 56 7.81 3.86 -0.44
CA ALA A 56 7.16 4.53 -1.57
C ALA A 56 6.30 5.74 -1.17
N LEU A 57 5.80 5.75 0.09
CA LEU A 57 4.92 6.77 0.65
C LEU A 57 5.53 7.39 1.92
N LYS A 58 6.84 7.62 1.92
CA LYS A 58 7.59 8.08 3.10
C LYS A 58 7.09 9.40 3.70
N ASP A 59 6.46 10.23 2.88
CA ASP A 59 5.89 11.52 3.25
C ASP A 59 4.49 11.43 3.88
N ILE A 60 3.84 10.27 3.79
CA ILE A 60 2.52 10.03 4.40
C ILE A 60 2.68 9.55 5.85
N PRO A 61 1.89 10.06 6.82
CA PRO A 61 1.91 9.59 8.20
C PRO A 61 1.60 8.09 8.32
N LEU A 62 2.36 7.40 9.18
CA LEU A 62 2.25 5.96 9.36
C LEU A 62 0.85 5.55 9.84
N GLU A 63 0.27 6.26 10.82
CA GLU A 63 -1.04 5.96 11.39
C GLU A 63 -2.21 6.07 10.40
N LYS A 64 -2.03 6.80 9.29
CA LYS A 64 -3.06 6.87 8.24
C LYS A 64 -2.97 5.69 7.28
N LEU A 65 -1.75 5.21 7.01
CA LEU A 65 -1.49 4.07 6.14
C LEU A 65 -1.75 2.74 6.83
N PHE A 66 -1.47 2.63 8.12
CA PHE A 66 -1.53 1.37 8.84
C PHE A 66 -2.24 1.49 10.19
N PHE A 67 -2.98 0.44 10.56
CA PHE A 67 -3.71 0.36 11.82
C PHE A 67 -3.58 -1.02 12.45
N ILE A 68 -3.79 -1.10 13.77
CA ILE A 68 -3.74 -2.36 14.53
C ILE A 68 -5.18 -2.87 14.71
N ASN A 69 -5.38 -4.16 14.50
CA ASN A 69 -6.59 -4.90 14.90
C ASN A 69 -6.24 -6.22 15.59
#